data_AF-A0A0C1XZV7-F1
#
_entry.id   AF-A0A0C1XZV7-F1
#
_cell.length_a   1.000
_cell.length_b   1.000
_cell.length_c   1.000
_cell.angle_alpha   90.00
_cell.angle_beta   90.00
_cell.angle_gamma   90.00
#
_symmetry.space_group_name_H-M   'P 1'
#
loop_
_entity.id
_entity.type
_entity.pdbx_description
1 polymer ?
#
loop_
_entity_poly.entity_id
_entity_poly.type
_entity_poly.pdbx_seq_one_letter_code
_entity_poly.pdbx_strand_id
1 'polypeptide(L)'
;MKDAIVMVAIVLGGLFLWLFLHREKPMRFRQRAVLTGCDLEFFFRLSDALPECIVCPQVAMSALLEPAGTGVPRQQAMAQIAGGRVGYAVFDREMRLLAVVELNHRSRATRRETARDACLSSAGIKIVRFHAKHLPSPKQIATAVLTPPQACYRPRASQRSEAARNKRADIPWRNTTKIRI
;
A
#
# COMPACT_ATOMS: atom_id res chain seq x y z
N MET A 1 39.36 -52.07 -2.43
CA MET A 1 37.95 -52.10 -2.88
C MET A 1 36.98 -51.68 -1.79
N LYS A 2 37.04 -52.24 -0.59
CA LYS A 2 36.17 -51.85 0.55
C LYS A 2 36.30 -50.37 0.92
N ASP A 3 37.51 -49.83 0.96
CA ASP A 3 37.74 -48.43 1.38
C ASP A 3 37.15 -47.41 0.40
N ALA A 4 37.19 -47.72 -0.90
CA ALA A 4 36.59 -46.88 -1.94
C ALA A 4 35.04 -46.85 -1.82
N ILE A 5 34.43 -47.99 -1.46
CA ILE A 5 32.97 -48.07 -1.27
C ILE A 5 32.53 -47.24 -0.06
N VAL A 6 33.30 -47.27 1.03
CA VAL A 6 33.01 -46.48 2.24
C VAL A 6 33.08 -44.98 1.95
N MET A 7 34.11 -44.53 1.22
CA MET A 7 34.25 -43.12 0.86
C MET A 7 33.10 -42.62 -0.01
N VAL A 8 32.68 -43.40 -1.01
CA VAL A 8 31.55 -43.06 -1.89
C VAL A 8 30.25 -42.97 -1.09
N ALA A 9 30.01 -43.89 -0.15
CA ALA A 9 28.82 -43.87 0.69
C ALA A 9 28.75 -42.61 1.59
N ILE A 10 29.87 -42.16 2.15
CA ILE A 10 29.95 -40.95 2.98
C ILE A 10 29.64 -39.70 2.15
N VAL A 11 30.22 -39.59 0.95
CA VAL A 11 29.99 -38.44 0.06
C VAL A 11 28.53 -38.39 -0.39
N LEU A 12 27.95 -39.52 -0.80
CA LEU A 12 26.55 -39.59 -1.20
C LEU A 12 25.61 -39.32 -0.03
N GLY A 13 25.91 -39.84 1.17
CA GLY A 13 25.16 -39.57 2.39
C GLY A 13 25.19 -38.09 2.79
N GLY A 14 26.38 -37.47 2.73
CA GLY A 14 26.56 -36.05 2.98
C GLY A 14 25.82 -35.17 1.97
N LEU A 15 25.88 -35.51 0.68
CA LEU A 15 25.16 -34.81 -0.39
C LEU A 15 23.64 -34.95 -0.22
N PHE A 16 23.16 -36.15 0.11
CA PHE A 16 21.74 -36.39 0.34
C PHE A 16 21.22 -35.62 1.56
N LEU A 17 21.99 -35.60 2.65
CA LEU A 17 21.68 -34.83 3.85
C LEU A 17 21.68 -33.32 3.56
N TRP A 18 22.66 -32.82 2.81
CA TRP A 18 22.74 -31.43 2.37
C TRP A 18 21.53 -31.02 1.52
N LEU A 19 21.16 -31.84 0.53
CA LEU A 19 19.97 -31.62 -0.30
C LEU A 19 18.67 -31.65 0.53
N PHE A 20 18.59 -32.51 1.54
CA PHE A 20 17.41 -32.62 2.40
C PHE A 20 17.29 -31.43 3.36
N LEU A 21 18.42 -30.93 3.89
CA LEU A 21 18.47 -29.76 4.78
C LEU A 21 18.29 -28.43 4.03
N HIS A 22 18.69 -28.35 2.76
CA HIS A 22 18.48 -27.19 1.90
C HIS A 22 17.14 -27.19 1.15
N ARG A 23 16.18 -28.03 1.53
CA ARG A 23 14.81 -27.90 1.02
C ARG A 23 14.20 -26.61 1.56
N GLU A 24 14.07 -25.62 0.68
CA GLU A 24 13.29 -24.40 0.90
C GLU A 24 11.91 -24.78 1.47
N LYS A 25 11.59 -24.26 2.67
CA LYS A 25 10.28 -24.50 3.27
C LYS A 25 9.23 -23.81 2.41
N PRO A 26 8.14 -24.50 2.00
CA PRO A 26 7.12 -23.87 1.17
C PRO A 26 6.52 -22.67 1.91
N MET A 27 6.40 -21.53 1.23
CA MET A 27 5.76 -20.35 1.80
C MET A 27 4.30 -20.68 2.12
N ARG A 28 3.91 -20.50 3.39
CA ARG A 28 2.55 -20.76 3.87
C ARG A 28 1.79 -19.45 3.98
N PHE A 29 0.66 -19.36 3.29
CA PHE A 29 -0.23 -18.20 3.31
C PHE A 29 -1.56 -18.55 3.97
N ARG A 30 -2.20 -17.57 4.62
CA ARG A 30 -3.57 -17.67 5.13
C ARG A 30 -4.34 -16.41 4.81
N GLN A 31 -5.63 -16.56 4.55
CA GLN A 31 -6.53 -15.42 4.39
C GLN A 31 -6.65 -14.66 5.72
N ARG A 32 -6.79 -13.33 5.64
CA ARG A 32 -7.05 -12.46 6.78
C ARG A 32 -8.14 -11.45 6.40
N ALA A 33 -8.95 -11.04 7.37
CA ALA A 33 -9.83 -9.89 7.22
C ALA A 33 -9.04 -8.62 6.89
N VAL A 34 -9.62 -7.76 6.05
CA VAL A 34 -9.00 -6.48 5.67
C VAL A 34 -9.07 -5.48 6.82
N LEU A 35 -10.21 -5.44 7.51
CA LEU A 35 -10.48 -4.58 8.66
C LEU A 35 -11.09 -5.40 9.80
N THR A 36 -10.85 -4.96 11.04
CA THR A 36 -11.39 -5.58 12.25
C THR A 36 -11.64 -4.51 13.33
N GLY A 37 -12.62 -4.72 14.21
CA GLY A 37 -12.84 -3.84 15.36
C GLY A 37 -13.16 -2.40 14.97
N CYS A 38 -12.52 -1.44 15.65
CA CYS A 38 -12.79 0.00 15.49
C CYS A 38 -12.56 0.49 14.05
N ASP A 39 -11.59 -0.09 13.33
CA ASP A 39 -11.34 0.25 11.92
C ASP A 39 -12.53 -0.14 11.02
N LEU A 40 -13.16 -1.28 11.28
CA LEU A 40 -14.32 -1.72 10.51
C LEU A 40 -15.54 -0.81 10.75
N GLU A 41 -15.79 -0.44 12.01
CA GLU A 41 -16.86 0.51 12.34
C GLU A 41 -16.61 1.88 11.70
N PHE A 42 -15.37 2.36 11.77
CA PHE A 42 -15.00 3.64 11.18
C PHE A 42 -15.13 3.62 9.65
N PHE A 43 -14.83 2.51 8.99
CA PHE A 43 -15.04 2.35 7.55
C PHE A 43 -16.50 2.56 7.14
N PHE A 44 -17.45 1.94 7.85
CA PHE A 44 -18.87 2.13 7.55
C PHE A 44 -19.29 3.57 7.79
N ARG A 45 -18.85 4.17 8.89
CA ARG A 45 -19.12 5.59 9.18
C ARG A 45 -18.56 6.51 8.09
N LEU A 46 -17.36 6.22 7.57
CA LEU A 46 -16.74 6.97 6.48
C LEU A 46 -17.55 6.82 5.18
N SER A 47 -18.05 5.62 4.90
CA SER A 47 -18.86 5.31 3.72
C SER A 47 -20.24 5.99 3.78
N ASP A 48 -20.90 5.95 4.94
CA ASP A 48 -22.19 6.62 5.16
C ASP A 48 -22.07 8.15 5.07
N ALA A 49 -20.94 8.70 5.51
CA ALA A 49 -20.67 10.13 5.44
C ALA A 49 -20.31 10.61 4.03
N LEU A 50 -19.88 9.71 3.15
CA LEU A 50 -19.36 10.01 1.81
C LEU A 50 -20.02 9.09 0.76
N PRO A 51 -21.35 9.11 0.63
CA PRO A 51 -22.08 8.16 -0.24
C PRO A 51 -21.71 8.30 -1.72
N GLU A 52 -21.19 9.47 -2.10
CA GLU A 52 -20.78 9.81 -3.47
C GLU A 52 -19.31 9.49 -3.76
N CYS A 53 -18.57 8.99 -2.77
CA CYS A 53 -17.14 8.71 -2.88
C CYS A 53 -16.87 7.20 -2.82
N ILE A 54 -15.71 6.81 -3.35
CA ILE A 54 -15.20 5.44 -3.26
C ILE A 54 -14.18 5.40 -2.12
N VAL A 55 -14.50 4.64 -1.06
CA VAL A 55 -13.63 4.46 0.11
C VAL A 55 -12.87 3.14 -0.02
N CYS A 56 -11.54 3.22 -0.12
CA CYS A 56 -10.67 2.05 -0.21
C CYS A 56 -9.86 1.91 1.11
N PRO A 57 -10.11 0.88 1.93
CA PRO A 57 -9.33 0.67 3.14
C PRO A 57 -7.96 0.06 2.86
N GLN A 58 -6.99 0.38 3.73
CA GLN A 58 -5.68 -0.24 3.78
C GLN A 58 -4.92 -0.15 2.45
N VAL A 59 -4.94 0.99 1.75
CA VAL A 59 -4.30 1.10 0.42
C VAL A 59 -2.77 1.16 0.53
N ALA A 60 -2.07 0.42 -0.32
CA ALA A 60 -0.61 0.46 -0.37
C ALA A 60 -0.12 1.85 -0.83
N MET A 61 0.92 2.37 -0.19
CA MET A 61 1.48 3.68 -0.57
C MET A 61 2.01 3.69 -2.00
N SER A 62 2.58 2.57 -2.47
CA SER A 62 3.03 2.39 -3.85
C SER A 62 1.91 2.42 -4.89
N ALA A 63 0.64 2.31 -4.49
CA ALA A 63 -0.51 2.50 -5.37
C ALA A 63 -0.92 3.98 -5.51
N LEU A 64 -0.51 4.83 -4.57
CA LEU A 64 -0.86 6.25 -4.52
C LEU A 64 0.30 7.17 -4.91
N LEU A 65 1.54 6.71 -4.73
CA LEU A 65 2.76 7.48 -4.89
C LEU A 65 3.62 6.89 -5.99
N GLU A 66 4.11 7.76 -6.87
CA GLU A 66 5.16 7.43 -7.82
C GLU A 66 6.45 8.16 -7.45
N PRO A 67 7.55 7.43 -7.16
CA PRO A 67 8.86 8.04 -6.94
C PRO A 67 9.31 8.91 -8.12
N ALA A 68 9.68 10.15 -7.87
CA ALA A 68 10.24 11.03 -8.90
C ALA A 68 11.72 10.72 -9.20
N GLY A 69 12.23 11.19 -10.34
CA GLY A 69 13.64 11.06 -10.74
C GLY A 69 14.02 9.70 -11.31
N THR A 70 15.32 9.42 -11.38
CA THR A 70 15.92 8.21 -11.97
C THR A 70 17.03 7.65 -11.08
N GLY A 71 17.47 6.42 -11.35
CA GLY A 71 18.62 5.80 -10.67
C GLY A 71 18.39 5.51 -9.19
N VAL A 72 19.47 5.61 -8.40
CA VAL A 72 19.51 5.27 -6.97
C VAL A 72 18.47 6.04 -6.14
N PRO A 73 18.28 7.37 -6.31
CA PRO A 73 17.26 8.10 -5.56
C PRO A 73 15.83 7.58 -5.79
N ARG A 74 15.49 7.21 -7.04
CA ARG A 74 14.18 6.62 -7.35
C ARG A 74 14.00 5.27 -6.65
N GLN A 75 15.04 4.43 -6.63
CA GLN A 75 15.01 3.13 -5.96
C GLN A 75 14.86 3.27 -4.44
N GLN A 76 15.57 4.22 -3.82
CA GLN A 76 15.45 4.52 -2.39
C GLN A 76 14.03 5.00 -2.03
N ALA A 77 13.46 5.91 -2.82
CA ALA A 77 12.09 6.37 -2.64
C ALA A 77 11.07 5.23 -2.83
N MET A 78 11.29 4.33 -3.79
CA MET A 78 10.44 3.15 -3.97
C MET A 78 10.52 2.21 -2.75
N ALA A 79 11.72 1.95 -2.24
CA ALA A 79 11.91 1.13 -1.04
C ALA A 79 11.22 1.73 0.20
N GLN A 80 11.23 3.07 0.31
CA GLN A 80 10.56 3.78 1.41
C GLN A 80 9.03 3.57 1.41
N ILE A 81 8.39 3.48 0.25
CA ILE A 81 6.93 3.35 0.13
C ILE A 81 6.45 1.89 -0.02
N ALA A 82 7.32 0.95 -0.42
CA ALA A 82 6.96 -0.41 -0.79
C ALA A 82 6.21 -1.20 0.31
N GLY A 83 6.59 -0.99 1.58
CA GLY A 83 5.96 -1.64 2.73
C GLY A 83 4.89 -0.79 3.43
N GLY A 84 4.58 0.39 2.90
CA GLY A 84 3.68 1.36 3.52
C GLY A 84 2.22 1.14 3.13
N ARG A 85 1.31 1.42 4.06
CA ARG A 85 -0.15 1.47 3.79
C ARG A 85 -0.75 2.71 4.47
N VAL A 86 -1.79 3.23 3.86
CA VAL A 86 -2.66 4.25 4.45
C VAL A 86 -3.91 3.60 5.03
N GLY A 87 -4.52 4.23 6.03
CA GLY A 87 -5.74 3.74 6.67
C GLY A 87 -6.89 3.62 5.67
N TYR A 88 -7.26 4.72 5.03
CA TYR A 88 -8.28 4.78 3.99
C TYR A 88 -7.87 5.77 2.91
N ALA A 89 -8.09 5.42 1.65
CA ALA A 89 -7.99 6.34 0.52
C ALA A 89 -9.39 6.63 0.00
N VAL A 90 -9.76 7.90 -0.10
CA VAL A 90 -11.07 8.35 -0.58
C VAL A 90 -10.90 8.93 -1.96
N PHE A 91 -11.68 8.42 -2.90
CA PHE A 91 -11.72 8.87 -4.28
C PHE A 91 -13.09 9.43 -4.62
N ASP A 92 -13.15 10.33 -5.60
CA ASP A 92 -14.41 10.66 -6.26
C ASP A 92 -14.84 9.57 -7.26
N ARG A 93 -15.99 9.78 -7.90
CA ARG A 93 -16.56 8.87 -8.91
C ARG A 93 -15.64 8.70 -10.13
N GLU A 94 -14.73 9.63 -10.40
CA GLU A 94 -13.76 9.55 -11.49
C GLU A 94 -12.43 8.92 -11.08
N MET A 95 -12.36 8.32 -9.89
CA MET A 95 -11.16 7.71 -9.29
C MET A 95 -10.01 8.71 -9.07
N ARG A 96 -10.32 9.99 -8.84
CA ARG A 96 -9.32 10.98 -8.38
C ARG A 96 -9.25 10.95 -6.87
N LEU A 97 -8.03 10.89 -6.34
CA LEU A 97 -7.79 10.85 -4.90
C LEU A 97 -8.16 12.21 -4.27
N LEU A 98 -9.14 12.20 -3.38
CA LEU A 98 -9.59 13.39 -2.63
C LEU A 98 -8.76 13.57 -1.35
N ALA A 99 -8.59 12.48 -0.60
CA ALA A 99 -7.82 12.47 0.64
C ALA A 99 -7.39 11.06 1.04
N VAL A 100 -6.33 11.01 1.83
CA VAL A 100 -6.02 9.89 2.71
C VAL A 100 -6.60 10.19 4.09
N VAL A 101 -7.32 9.23 4.67
CA VAL A 101 -7.89 9.33 6.02
C VAL A 101 -7.18 8.34 6.95
N GLU A 102 -6.77 8.81 8.12
CA GLU A 102 -6.13 8.00 9.17
C GLU A 102 -6.94 8.05 10.47
N LEU A 103 -7.12 6.87 11.09
CA LEU A 103 -7.74 6.74 12.40
C LEU A 103 -6.65 6.55 13.47
N ASN A 104 -6.51 7.54 14.34
CA ASN A 104 -5.47 7.56 15.37
C ASN A 104 -6.01 7.09 16.72
N HIS A 105 -5.33 6.13 17.34
CA HIS A 105 -5.61 5.68 18.71
C HIS A 105 -4.72 6.36 19.76
N ARG A 106 -3.66 7.06 19.32
CA ARG A 106 -2.61 7.62 20.17
C ARG A 106 -2.51 9.13 19.97
N SER A 107 -2.11 9.84 21.03
CA SER A 107 -1.92 11.29 21.01
C SER A 107 -0.64 11.72 20.26
N ARG A 108 0.40 10.88 20.21
CA ARG A 108 1.68 11.19 19.55
C ARG A 108 1.94 10.21 18.40
N ALA A 109 2.26 10.76 17.23
CA ALA A 109 2.67 9.99 16.06
C ALA A 109 4.07 9.39 16.25
N THR A 110 4.26 8.18 15.74
CA THR A 110 5.55 7.50 15.65
C THR A 110 6.39 8.09 14.52
N ARG A 111 7.72 7.91 14.59
CA ARG A 111 8.63 8.33 13.51
C ARG A 111 8.25 7.73 12.15
N ARG A 112 7.72 6.50 12.14
CA ARG A 112 7.26 5.83 10.92
C ARG A 112 6.02 6.49 10.34
N GLU A 113 5.06 6.87 11.18
CA GLU A 113 3.87 7.62 10.75
C GLU A 113 4.26 9.00 10.24
N THR A 114 5.15 9.74 10.94
CA THR A 114 5.65 11.03 10.47
C THR A 114 6.35 10.92 9.11
N ALA A 115 7.18 9.89 8.90
CA ALA A 115 7.85 9.66 7.63
C ALA A 115 6.87 9.36 6.50
N ARG A 116 5.84 8.55 6.77
CA ARG A 116 4.74 8.29 5.82
C ARG A 116 3.99 9.58 5.47
N ASP A 117 3.62 10.36 6.48
CA ASP A 117 2.88 11.61 6.29
C ASP A 117 3.71 12.61 5.47
N ALA A 118 5.04 12.66 5.68
CA ALA A 118 5.95 13.47 4.89
C ALA A 118 5.98 13.04 3.42
N CYS A 119 6.03 11.72 3.13
CA CYS A 119 5.96 11.22 1.76
C CYS A 119 4.65 11.64 1.07
N LEU A 120 3.50 11.40 1.71
CA LEU A 120 2.19 11.78 1.17
C LEU A 120 2.08 13.29 0.94
N SER A 121 2.50 14.09 1.93
CA SER A 121 2.46 15.56 1.84
C SER A 121 3.36 16.09 0.73
N SER A 122 4.55 15.50 0.54
CA SER A 122 5.46 15.89 -0.55
C SER A 122 4.87 15.67 -1.95
N ALA A 123 3.92 14.75 -2.08
CA ALA A 123 3.17 14.50 -3.31
C ALA A 123 1.89 15.34 -3.44
N GLY A 124 1.64 16.26 -2.49
CA GLY A 124 0.43 17.08 -2.46
C GLY A 124 -0.83 16.31 -2.05
N ILE A 125 -0.70 15.13 -1.45
CA ILE A 125 -1.85 14.34 -1.00
C ILE A 125 -2.35 14.91 0.32
N LYS A 126 -3.64 15.26 0.35
CA LYS A 126 -4.33 15.68 1.56
C LYS A 126 -4.45 14.53 2.56
N ILE A 127 -4.04 14.77 3.81
CA ILE A 127 -4.18 13.81 4.91
C ILE A 127 -5.20 14.36 5.90
N VAL A 128 -6.26 13.60 6.15
CA VAL A 128 -7.29 13.88 7.16
C VAL A 128 -7.13 12.89 8.29
N ARG A 129 -7.17 13.35 9.54
CA ARG A 129 -6.91 12.52 10.70
C ARG A 129 -8.02 12.67 11.73
N PHE A 130 -8.55 11.54 12.16
CA PHE A 130 -9.55 11.48 13.22
C PHE A 130 -9.00 10.70 14.42
N HIS A 131 -9.49 11.03 15.61
CA HIS A 131 -9.08 10.35 16.82
C HIS A 131 -10.13 9.31 17.21
N ALA A 132 -9.72 8.06 17.42
CA ALA A 132 -10.64 6.94 17.69
C ALA A 132 -11.46 7.09 18.97
N LYS A 133 -10.98 7.87 19.96
CA LYS A 133 -11.76 8.17 21.18
C LYS A 133 -12.90 9.19 20.95
N HIS A 134 -12.83 9.94 19.86
CA HIS A 134 -13.78 11.01 19.53
C HIS A 134 -14.14 10.87 18.05
N LEU A 135 -14.93 9.84 17.73
CA LEU A 135 -15.32 9.63 16.35
C LEU A 135 -16.12 10.85 15.84
N PRO A 136 -15.76 11.39 14.68
CA PRO A 136 -16.47 12.52 14.09
C PRO A 136 -17.90 12.15 13.71
N SER A 137 -18.76 13.17 13.61
CA SER A 137 -20.07 13.02 12.97
C SER A 137 -19.92 12.88 11.45
N PRO A 138 -20.92 12.30 10.75
CA PRO A 138 -20.88 12.22 9.29
C PRO A 138 -20.67 13.57 8.61
N LYS A 139 -21.27 14.65 9.14
CA LYS A 139 -21.08 16.01 8.64
C LYS A 139 -19.63 16.49 8.81
N GLN A 140 -19.01 16.23 9.96
CA GLN A 140 -17.60 16.58 10.19
C GLN A 140 -16.66 15.81 9.25
N ILE A 141 -16.95 14.54 9.00
CA ILE A 141 -16.22 13.73 8.00
C ILE A 141 -16.34 14.37 6.62
N ALA A 142 -17.56 14.63 6.16
CA ALA A 142 -17.82 15.18 4.83
C ALA A 142 -17.10 16.52 4.64
N THR A 143 -17.21 17.45 5.61
CA THR A 143 -16.49 18.72 5.56
C THR A 143 -14.98 18.50 5.52
N ALA A 144 -14.44 17.69 6.43
CA ALA A 144 -13.00 17.48 6.51
C ALA A 144 -12.42 16.83 5.24
N VAL A 145 -13.15 15.97 4.55
CA VAL A 145 -12.69 15.26 3.34
C VAL A 145 -12.93 16.09 2.08
N LEU A 146 -14.12 16.66 1.89
CA LEU A 146 -14.53 17.32 0.65
C LEU A 146 -14.05 18.76 0.52
N THR A 147 -13.73 19.45 1.62
CA THR A 147 -13.20 20.82 1.54
C THR A 147 -11.80 20.78 0.90
N PRO A 148 -11.57 21.42 -0.26
CA PRO A 148 -10.24 21.43 -0.87
C PRO A 148 -9.21 22.06 0.08
N PRO A 149 -7.96 21.57 0.11
CA PRO A 149 -6.91 22.22 0.88
C PRO A 149 -6.79 23.68 0.45
N GLN A 150 -6.64 24.60 1.40
CA GLN A 150 -6.29 25.99 1.09
C GLN A 150 -5.00 25.99 0.26
N ALA A 151 -5.05 26.57 -0.93
CA ALA A 151 -4.01 26.44 -1.93
C ALA A 151 -2.71 27.13 -1.50
N CYS A 152 -1.69 26.36 -1.14
CA CYS A 152 -0.31 26.66 -1.55
C CYS A 152 -0.08 25.93 -2.87
N TYR A 153 -0.38 26.64 -3.96
CA TYR A 153 -0.36 26.19 -5.34
C TYR A 153 1.05 25.76 -5.81
N ARG A 154 1.18 24.50 -6.27
CA ARG A 154 2.19 24.09 -7.27
C ARG A 154 1.58 23.07 -8.24
N PRO A 155 1.15 23.46 -9.44
CA PRO A 155 0.81 22.51 -10.47
C PRO A 155 2.03 22.22 -11.32
N ARG A 156 2.39 20.94 -11.37
CA ARG A 156 3.12 20.37 -12.53
C ARG A 156 2.86 18.89 -12.75
N ALA A 157 2.13 18.20 -11.86
CA ALA A 157 1.96 16.74 -11.93
C ALA A 157 0.67 16.26 -12.62
N SER A 158 -0.36 17.11 -12.76
CA SER A 158 -1.67 16.69 -13.28
C SER A 158 -1.70 16.38 -14.78
N GLN A 159 -0.83 16.99 -15.60
CA GLN A 159 -0.85 16.78 -17.05
C GLN A 159 -0.22 15.44 -17.49
N ARG A 160 0.70 14.87 -16.69
CA ARG A 160 1.39 13.61 -17.07
C ARG A 160 0.54 12.37 -16.74
N SER A 161 -0.32 12.45 -15.73
CA SER A 161 -1.23 11.36 -15.33
C SER A 161 -2.41 11.21 -16.29
N GLU A 162 -2.94 12.30 -16.85
CA GLU A 162 -4.02 12.26 -17.85
C GLU A 162 -3.57 11.59 -19.16
N ALA A 163 -2.36 11.91 -19.64
CA ALA A 163 -1.80 11.27 -20.83
C ALA A 163 -1.54 9.76 -20.65
N ALA A 164 -1.20 9.32 -19.43
CA ALA A 164 -1.05 7.90 -19.09
C ALA A 164 -2.40 7.19 -18.92
N ARG A 165 -3.43 7.90 -18.42
CA ARG A 165 -4.80 7.40 -18.26
C ARG A 165 -5.44 7.10 -19.61
N ASN A 166 -5.27 7.97 -20.60
CA ASN A 166 -5.87 7.78 -21.92
C ASN A 166 -5.30 6.55 -22.66
N LYS A 167 -4.05 6.16 -22.39
CA LYS A 167 -3.44 4.94 -22.95
C LYS A 167 -3.94 3.63 -22.33
N ARG A 168 -4.58 3.67 -21.16
CA ARG A 168 -5.05 2.46 -20.45
C ARG A 168 -6.48 2.06 -20.80
N ALA A 169 -7.25 2.94 -21.44
CA ALA A 169 -8.65 2.70 -21.79
C ALA A 169 -8.85 1.69 -22.94
N ASP A 170 -7.82 1.44 -23.75
CA ASP A 170 -7.91 0.61 -24.97
C ASP A 170 -7.59 -0.89 -24.77
N ILE A 171 -7.56 -1.42 -23.55
CA ILE A 171 -7.16 -2.81 -23.31
C ILE A 171 -8.31 -3.59 -22.68
N PRO A 172 -9.02 -4.46 -23.43
CA PRO A 172 -10.23 -5.08 -22.94
C PRO A 172 -10.02 -5.91 -21.66
N TRP A 173 -9.11 -6.88 -21.63
CA TRP A 173 -9.02 -7.81 -20.48
C TRP A 173 -7.66 -8.53 -20.43
N ARG A 174 -6.53 -7.84 -20.34
CA ARG A 174 -5.22 -8.53 -20.36
C ARG A 174 -4.93 -9.29 -19.06
N ASN A 175 -5.50 -10.48 -18.98
CA ASN A 175 -5.00 -11.63 -18.25
C ASN A 175 -3.78 -12.15 -19.04
N THR A 176 -2.56 -11.94 -18.54
CA THR A 176 -1.40 -12.73 -18.97
C THR A 176 -0.87 -13.54 -17.81
N THR A 177 -1.55 -14.64 -17.60
CA THR A 177 -0.97 -15.94 -17.23
C THR A 177 0.27 -16.19 -18.08
N LYS A 178 1.47 -15.94 -17.56
CA LYS A 178 2.72 -16.69 -17.87
C LYS A 178 3.68 -16.56 -16.68
N ILE A 179 3.27 -17.09 -15.53
CA ILE A 179 4.23 -17.60 -14.56
C ILE A 179 4.61 -18.98 -15.10
N ARG A 180 5.78 -19.12 -15.72
CA ARG A 180 6.38 -20.44 -15.91
C ARG A 180 6.94 -20.85 -14.55
N ILE A 181 6.35 -21.90 -13.97
CA ILE A 181 6.98 -22.72 -12.94
C ILE A 181 7.97 -23.65 -13.64
#